data_AF-A0A3P7GW04-F1
#
_entry.id   AF-A0A3P7GW04-F1
#
_cell.length_a   1.000
_cell.length_b   1.000
_cell.length_c   1.000
_cell.angle_alpha   90.00
_cell.angle_beta   90.00
_cell.angle_gamma   90.00
#
_symmetry.space_group_name_H-M   'P 1'
#
loop_
_entity.id
_entity.type
_entity.pdbx_description
1 polymer ?
#
loop_
_entity_poly.entity_id
_entity_poly.type
_entity_poly.pdbx_seq_one_letter_code
_entity_poly.pdbx_strand_id
1 'polypeptide(L)'
;MQCIGLRSGRTIEYDKLCIATGGRPKSRWHHPLVISIRDTETVDRLRDKMKHAKRIVVVGNGGIATEVVYELKNIEIFWAIRHSSISATFFDEGAADFFKPMLMDGHKPDTSSEHPAVSTRIRVTVENESHSSSAEMIGCALGPHWASHSDITGNLKKRSVHVIYNVEMEAIASEEEANAVEERTWCEGDWPLFVRLSNGQIIGTDLLINATGVEPNSQMWKEQCDELILAADQGILVDHHMMSSVPNVYACGDVCTAGWKWAKHWMQMRLWTQARQMGAYCGRAMALPEVSLDFCFELFTHVTTFFGFKVIFLGRFNGEGVEKPWHALLRITKDREYIKLIVHDGRIQGAVLVGETELEDVAENLILNQIDVTDIEDGLLDPDIDIGDYFD
;
A
#
# COMPACT_ATOMS: atom_id res chain seq x y z
N MET A 1 29.83 -16.77 18.91
CA MET A 1 28.78 -17.63 18.33
C MET A 1 27.47 -16.95 18.63
N GLN A 2 26.66 -16.64 17.60
CA GLN A 2 25.40 -15.91 17.76
C GLN A 2 24.22 -16.89 17.69
N CYS A 3 23.13 -16.58 18.40
CA CYS A 3 21.95 -17.45 18.45
C CYS A 3 20.64 -16.67 18.56
N ILE A 4 19.53 -17.29 18.16
CA ILE A 4 18.16 -16.78 18.37
C ILE A 4 17.43 -17.68 19.36
N GLY A 5 16.72 -17.09 20.32
CA GLY A 5 15.80 -17.81 21.21
C GLY A 5 14.40 -17.87 20.62
N LEU A 6 13.75 -19.03 20.67
CA LEU A 6 12.35 -19.22 20.29
C LEU A 6 11.44 -19.19 21.51
N ARG A 7 10.16 -18.85 21.32
CA ARG A 7 9.15 -18.92 22.40
C ARG A 7 8.99 -20.32 23.00
N SER A 8 9.34 -21.37 22.26
CA SER A 8 9.36 -22.74 22.76
C SER A 8 10.48 -23.03 23.76
N GLY A 9 11.38 -22.06 24.02
CA GLY A 9 12.57 -22.24 24.84
C GLY A 9 13.76 -22.84 24.08
N ARG A 10 13.59 -23.21 22.81
CA ARG A 10 14.69 -23.69 21.95
C ARG A 10 15.57 -22.52 21.51
N THR A 11 16.86 -22.77 21.43
CA THR A 11 17.85 -21.86 20.83
C THR A 11 18.32 -22.39 19.48
N ILE A 12 18.53 -21.50 18.51
CA ILE A 12 19.09 -21.81 17.20
C ILE A 12 20.37 -20.99 17.02
N GLU A 13 21.50 -21.66 16.83
CA GLU A 13 22.75 -21.04 16.45
C GLU A 13 22.75 -20.72 14.94
N TYR A 14 23.43 -19.64 14.56
CA TYR A 14 23.51 -19.22 13.16
C TYR A 14 24.89 -18.65 12.81
N ASP A 15 25.28 -18.85 11.55
CA ASP A 15 26.42 -18.15 10.94
C ASP A 15 25.99 -16.78 10.39
N LYS A 16 24.79 -16.71 9.79
CA LYS A 16 24.14 -15.49 9.30
C LYS A 16 22.65 -15.53 9.63
N LEU A 17 22.08 -14.37 9.98
CA LEU A 17 20.66 -14.19 10.28
C LEU A 17 20.05 -13.17 9.31
N CYS A 18 18.88 -13.45 8.76
CA CYS A 18 18.08 -12.49 8.01
C CYS A 18 16.79 -12.17 8.76
N ILE A 19 16.60 -10.90 9.11
CA ILE A 19 15.40 -10.37 9.72
C ILE A 19 14.45 -9.90 8.61
N ALA A 20 13.38 -10.65 8.40
CA ALA A 20 12.34 -10.36 7.40
C ALA A 20 10.95 -10.29 8.05
N THR A 21 10.86 -9.73 9.26
CA THR A 21 9.65 -9.75 10.09
C THR A 21 8.58 -8.74 9.67
N GLY A 22 8.81 -8.04 8.55
CA GLY A 22 7.89 -7.10 7.94
C GLY A 22 7.50 -5.93 8.84
N GLY A 23 6.32 -5.36 8.57
CA GLY A 23 5.67 -4.38 9.44
C GLY A 23 4.30 -4.84 9.95
N ARG A 24 3.81 -4.14 10.97
CA ARG A 24 2.47 -4.28 11.56
C ARG A 24 1.64 -3.01 11.34
N PRO A 25 0.30 -3.09 11.26
CA PRO A 25 -0.55 -1.90 11.21
C PRO A 25 -0.33 -1.01 12.42
N LYS A 26 -0.47 0.31 12.23
CA LYS A 26 -0.46 1.27 13.33
C LYS A 26 -1.65 1.01 14.24
N SER A 27 -1.39 0.61 15.49
CA SER A 27 -2.44 0.37 16.48
C SER A 27 -2.76 1.66 17.22
N ARG A 28 -3.74 2.43 16.72
CA ARG A 28 -4.23 3.64 17.40
C ARG A 28 -5.50 3.37 18.21
N TRP A 29 -6.33 2.42 17.76
CA TRP A 29 -7.66 2.17 18.32
C TRP A 29 -7.84 0.69 18.63
N HIS A 30 -8.13 0.36 19.90
CA HIS A 30 -8.29 -1.01 20.36
C HIS A 30 -9.76 -1.28 20.65
N HIS A 31 -10.42 -2.06 19.79
CA HIS A 31 -11.80 -2.49 20.00
C HIS A 31 -12.12 -3.74 19.13
N PRO A 32 -12.97 -4.69 19.58
CA PRO A 32 -13.25 -5.94 18.84
C PRO A 32 -13.89 -5.76 17.46
N LEU A 33 -14.46 -4.58 17.19
CA LEU A 33 -15.04 -4.17 15.91
C LEU A 33 -14.12 -3.23 15.12
N VAL A 34 -12.84 -3.14 15.49
CA VAL A 34 -11.82 -2.45 14.73
C VAL A 34 -10.89 -3.50 14.14
N ILE A 35 -10.75 -3.49 12.82
CA ILE A 35 -9.88 -4.41 12.08
C ILE A 35 -8.86 -3.60 11.30
N SER A 36 -7.63 -4.08 11.27
CA SER A 36 -6.65 -3.69 10.24
C SER A 36 -6.45 -4.87 9.30
N ILE A 37 -6.20 -4.57 8.03
CA ILE A 37 -6.00 -5.58 6.98
C ILE A 37 -4.51 -5.64 6.68
N ARG A 38 -3.89 -6.80 6.91
CA ARG A 38 -2.43 -6.97 6.77
C ARG A 38 -2.04 -8.35 6.26
N ASP A 39 -2.71 -9.38 6.72
CA ASP A 39 -2.40 -10.79 6.50
C ASP A 39 -3.66 -11.61 6.18
N THR A 40 -3.48 -12.90 5.91
CA THR A 40 -4.57 -13.83 5.60
C THR A 40 -5.64 -13.92 6.70
N GLU A 41 -5.24 -13.90 7.95
CA GLU A 41 -6.07 -14.07 9.14
C GLU A 41 -6.94 -12.83 9.39
N THR A 42 -6.38 -11.64 9.17
CA THR A 42 -7.12 -10.37 9.19
C THR A 42 -8.20 -10.32 8.10
N VAL A 43 -7.93 -10.89 6.92
CA VAL A 43 -8.91 -10.99 5.83
C VAL A 43 -10.01 -11.99 6.15
N ASP A 44 -9.70 -13.14 6.74
CA ASP A 44 -10.72 -14.10 7.17
C ASP A 44 -11.62 -13.52 8.27
N ARG A 45 -11.04 -12.79 9.24
CA ARG A 45 -11.81 -12.05 10.26
C ARG A 45 -12.72 -10.99 9.64
N LEU A 46 -12.24 -10.28 8.63
CA LEU A 46 -13.07 -9.32 7.87
C LEU A 46 -14.24 -10.04 7.21
N ARG A 47 -13.97 -11.12 6.46
CA ARG A 47 -15.00 -11.92 5.77
C ARG A 47 -16.12 -12.36 6.72
N ASP A 48 -15.76 -12.85 7.90
CA ASP A 48 -16.76 -13.31 8.86
C ASP A 48 -17.63 -12.20 9.41
N LYS A 49 -17.06 -11.02 9.68
CA LYS A 49 -17.83 -9.85 10.13
C LYS A 49 -18.68 -9.23 9.03
N MET A 50 -18.24 -9.32 7.77
CA MET A 50 -18.95 -8.72 6.63
C MET A 50 -20.32 -9.34 6.37
N LYS A 51 -20.53 -10.63 6.67
CA LYS A 51 -21.78 -11.38 6.44
C LYS A 51 -23.05 -10.69 6.97
N HIS A 52 -22.91 -9.90 8.03
CA HIS A 52 -24.03 -9.20 8.67
C HIS A 52 -23.91 -7.66 8.60
N ALA A 53 -22.77 -7.15 8.17
CA ALA A 53 -22.47 -5.73 8.15
C ALA A 53 -23.28 -5.01 7.06
N LYS A 54 -23.92 -3.92 7.45
CA LYS A 54 -24.65 -2.99 6.57
C LYS A 54 -23.86 -1.72 6.33
N ARG A 55 -23.02 -1.32 7.29
CA ARG A 55 -22.21 -0.11 7.19
C ARG A 55 -20.83 -0.31 7.78
N ILE A 56 -19.83 0.18 7.05
CA ILE A 56 -18.42 0.15 7.45
C ILE A 56 -17.80 1.54 7.38
N VAL A 57 -16.99 1.87 8.37
CA VAL A 57 -16.11 3.04 8.32
C VAL A 57 -14.71 2.57 7.93
N VAL A 58 -14.07 3.25 6.98
CA VAL A 58 -12.66 3.04 6.61
C VAL A 58 -11.90 4.31 6.94
N VAL A 59 -10.82 4.21 7.71
CA VAL A 59 -9.94 5.32 8.07
C VAL A 59 -8.56 5.11 7.47
N GLY A 60 -8.06 6.11 6.76
CA GLY A 60 -6.76 6.08 6.08
C GLY A 60 -6.87 6.18 4.57
N ASN A 61 -5.81 6.60 3.89
CA ASN A 61 -5.84 6.99 2.47
C ASN A 61 -4.70 6.35 1.64
N GLY A 62 -4.21 5.20 2.10
CA GLY A 62 -3.16 4.42 1.43
C GLY A 62 -3.73 3.24 0.65
N GLY A 63 -2.84 2.42 0.07
CA GLY A 63 -3.22 1.38 -0.90
C GLY A 63 -4.24 0.37 -0.38
N ILE A 64 -4.10 -0.09 0.87
CA ILE A 64 -5.09 -0.98 1.49
C ILE A 64 -6.46 -0.31 1.60
N ALA A 65 -6.53 0.96 2.01
CA ALA A 65 -7.81 1.66 2.10
C ALA A 65 -8.45 1.79 0.71
N THR A 66 -7.65 2.17 -0.29
CA THR A 66 -8.04 2.29 -1.69
C THR A 66 -8.63 0.99 -2.23
N GLU A 67 -7.92 -0.13 -2.07
CA GLU A 67 -8.37 -1.45 -2.52
C GLU A 67 -9.64 -1.89 -1.79
N VAL A 68 -9.66 -1.78 -0.46
CA VAL A 68 -10.81 -2.18 0.37
C VAL A 68 -12.08 -1.45 -0.06
N VAL A 69 -12.04 -0.12 -0.18
CA VAL A 69 -13.23 0.66 -0.53
C VAL A 69 -13.71 0.32 -1.94
N TYR A 70 -12.79 0.02 -2.86
CA TYR A 70 -13.16 -0.42 -4.20
C TYR A 70 -13.78 -1.84 -4.20
N GLU A 71 -13.23 -2.77 -3.43
CA GLU A 71 -13.59 -4.20 -3.46
C GLU A 71 -14.85 -4.55 -2.66
N LEU A 72 -15.21 -3.74 -1.66
CA LEU A 72 -16.40 -3.94 -0.84
C LEU A 72 -17.69 -3.88 -1.70
N LYS A 73 -18.57 -4.87 -1.53
CA LYS A 73 -19.83 -4.99 -2.27
C LYS A 73 -21.01 -4.92 -1.30
N ASN A 74 -22.16 -4.45 -1.77
CA ASN A 74 -23.42 -4.54 -1.03
C ASN A 74 -23.36 -3.99 0.42
N ILE A 75 -22.70 -2.85 0.60
CA ILE A 75 -22.51 -2.22 1.91
C ILE A 75 -22.44 -0.69 1.77
N GLU A 76 -22.83 0.03 2.81
CA GLU A 76 -22.63 1.47 2.92
C GLU A 76 -21.24 1.76 3.50
N ILE A 77 -20.44 2.57 2.82
CA ILE A 77 -19.03 2.81 3.15
C ILE A 77 -18.84 4.28 3.48
N PHE A 78 -18.31 4.56 4.66
CA PHE A 78 -17.81 5.89 5.03
C PHE A 78 -16.28 5.87 5.01
N TRP A 79 -15.68 6.55 4.04
CA TRP A 79 -14.25 6.63 3.90
C TRP A 79 -13.74 7.97 4.43
N ALA A 80 -13.20 7.97 5.64
CA ALA A 80 -12.67 9.15 6.31
C ALA A 80 -11.18 9.32 6.02
N ILE A 81 -10.83 10.46 5.42
CA ILE A 81 -9.47 10.75 4.97
C ILE A 81 -9.02 12.14 5.37
N ARG A 82 -7.74 12.26 5.76
CA ARG A 82 -7.12 13.53 6.17
C ARG A 82 -6.79 14.49 5.02
N HIS A 83 -6.92 14.03 3.77
CA HIS A 83 -6.50 14.76 2.58
C HIS A 83 -7.72 15.32 1.83
N SER A 84 -7.49 16.25 0.92
CA SER A 84 -8.49 16.83 0.00
C SER A 84 -8.90 15.88 -1.13
N SER A 85 -8.12 14.81 -1.37
CA SER A 85 -8.35 13.84 -2.43
C SER A 85 -8.16 12.39 -1.97
N ILE A 86 -8.85 11.46 -2.65
CA ILE A 86 -8.74 10.02 -2.39
C ILE A 86 -7.39 9.49 -2.86
N SER A 87 -6.87 8.47 -2.16
CA SER A 87 -5.64 7.76 -2.52
C SER A 87 -4.41 8.67 -2.67
N ALA A 88 -4.37 9.79 -1.93
CA ALA A 88 -3.36 10.85 -2.04
C ALA A 88 -1.92 10.42 -1.72
N THR A 89 -1.72 9.20 -1.24
CA THR A 89 -0.38 8.61 -1.07
C THR A 89 0.24 8.22 -2.43
N PHE A 90 -0.61 7.99 -3.43
CA PHE A 90 -0.21 7.52 -4.76
C PHE A 90 -0.60 8.49 -5.87
N PHE A 91 -1.71 9.19 -5.72
CA PHE A 91 -2.32 9.98 -6.78
C PHE A 91 -2.48 11.46 -6.39
N ASP A 92 -2.45 12.33 -7.38
CA ASP A 92 -2.87 13.72 -7.21
C ASP A 92 -4.40 13.87 -7.35
N GLU A 93 -4.87 15.11 -7.23
CA GLU A 93 -6.31 15.41 -7.32
C GLU A 93 -6.89 15.07 -8.71
N GLY A 94 -6.12 15.23 -9.79
CA GLY A 94 -6.58 14.91 -11.14
C GLY A 94 -6.79 13.41 -11.36
N ALA A 95 -5.87 12.58 -10.89
CA ALA A 95 -6.03 11.13 -10.88
C ALA A 95 -7.17 10.70 -9.94
N ALA A 96 -7.32 11.34 -8.78
CA ALA A 96 -8.43 11.07 -7.88
C ALA A 96 -9.81 11.34 -8.54
N ASP A 97 -9.94 12.43 -9.29
CA ASP A 97 -11.15 12.73 -10.06
C ASP A 97 -11.41 11.72 -11.19
N PHE A 98 -10.35 11.25 -11.86
CA PHE A 98 -10.45 10.17 -12.85
C PHE A 98 -11.07 8.89 -12.25
N PHE A 99 -10.67 8.49 -11.04
CA PHE A 99 -11.15 7.25 -10.40
C PHE A 99 -12.50 7.38 -9.68
N LYS A 100 -12.98 8.60 -9.43
CA LYS A 100 -14.18 8.85 -8.61
C LYS A 100 -15.44 8.11 -9.11
N PRO A 101 -15.74 8.03 -10.42
CA PRO A 101 -16.89 7.24 -10.89
C PRO A 101 -16.75 5.74 -10.57
N MET A 102 -15.57 5.16 -10.79
CA MET A 102 -15.28 3.74 -10.53
C MET A 102 -15.34 3.41 -9.03
N LEU A 103 -14.94 4.35 -8.18
CA LEU A 103 -15.10 4.23 -6.73
C LEU A 103 -16.57 4.11 -6.32
N MET A 104 -17.46 4.89 -6.94
CA MET A 104 -18.88 4.90 -6.58
C MET A 104 -19.57 3.61 -7.03
N ASP A 105 -19.29 3.17 -8.26
CA ASP A 105 -19.93 2.01 -8.86
C ASP A 105 -19.30 0.67 -8.40
N GLY A 106 -18.02 0.67 -8.02
CA GLY A 106 -17.26 -0.55 -7.76
C GLY A 106 -17.02 -1.35 -9.04
N HIS A 107 -16.91 -2.67 -8.90
CA HIS A 107 -16.88 -3.59 -10.05
C HIS A 107 -18.20 -3.52 -10.81
N LYS A 108 -18.14 -3.17 -12.11
CA LYS A 108 -19.31 -3.26 -13.00
C LYS A 108 -19.73 -4.74 -13.13
N PRO A 109 -21.03 -5.07 -13.12
CA PRO A 109 -21.47 -6.42 -13.43
C PRO A 109 -20.99 -6.76 -14.84
N ASP A 110 -20.23 -7.85 -14.94
CA ASP A 110 -19.48 -8.31 -16.11
C ASP A 110 -20.40 -8.38 -17.34
N THR A 111 -20.32 -7.38 -18.24
CA THR A 111 -21.05 -7.39 -19.51
C THR A 111 -20.16 -7.65 -20.70
N SER A 112 -18.84 -7.80 -20.52
CA SER A 112 -17.90 -8.07 -21.63
C SER A 112 -16.48 -8.37 -21.15
N SER A 113 -16.21 -9.56 -20.61
CA SER A 113 -14.84 -10.08 -20.59
C SER A 113 -14.78 -11.53 -21.10
N GLU A 114 -14.36 -11.68 -22.37
CA GLU A 114 -13.91 -12.96 -22.95
C GLU A 114 -12.48 -13.35 -22.48
N HIS A 115 -11.95 -12.66 -21.46
CA HIS A 115 -10.66 -12.99 -20.87
C HIS A 115 -10.91 -13.66 -19.51
N PRO A 116 -10.72 -15.00 -19.40
CA PRO A 116 -10.86 -15.66 -18.12
C PRO A 116 -9.88 -15.03 -17.14
N ALA A 117 -10.37 -14.64 -15.97
CA ALA A 117 -9.55 -14.17 -14.86
C ALA A 117 -8.38 -15.15 -14.68
N VAL A 118 -7.16 -14.71 -14.99
CA VAL A 118 -5.97 -15.53 -14.88
C VAL A 118 -5.81 -15.89 -13.40
N SER A 119 -6.28 -17.08 -13.02
CA SER A 119 -6.15 -17.57 -11.65
C SER A 119 -4.68 -17.87 -11.41
N THR A 120 -3.97 -16.98 -10.72
CA THR A 120 -2.64 -17.30 -10.23
C THR A 120 -2.79 -18.29 -9.09
N ARG A 121 -2.77 -19.60 -9.40
CA ARG A 121 -2.83 -20.66 -8.39
C ARG A 121 -1.50 -20.75 -7.66
N ILE A 122 -1.41 -20.10 -6.50
CA ILE A 122 -0.33 -20.36 -5.55
C ILE A 122 -0.77 -21.53 -4.66
N ARG A 123 -0.18 -22.71 -4.87
CA ARG A 123 -0.38 -23.87 -4.00
C ARG A 123 0.62 -23.80 -2.85
N VAL A 124 0.18 -23.39 -1.67
CA VAL A 124 0.96 -23.55 -0.44
C VAL A 124 0.40 -24.77 0.30
N THR A 125 1.27 -25.73 0.59
CA THR A 125 0.92 -26.87 1.45
C THR A 125 1.42 -26.53 2.85
N VAL A 126 0.52 -26.36 3.79
CA VAL A 126 0.86 -26.19 5.21
C VAL A 126 0.50 -27.50 5.91
N GLU A 127 1.49 -28.17 6.49
CA GLU A 127 1.24 -29.29 7.40
C GLU A 127 0.72 -28.71 8.71
N ASN A 128 -0.47 -29.13 9.15
CA ASN A 128 -1.05 -28.67 10.42
C ASN A 128 -0.26 -29.27 11.59
N GLU A 129 0.52 -28.46 12.30
CA GLU A 129 0.81 -28.72 13.71
C GLU A 129 -0.38 -28.26 14.54
N SER A 130 -1.05 -29.20 15.19
CA SER A 130 -2.19 -28.96 16.08
C SER A 130 -1.73 -28.20 17.33
N HIS A 131 -1.75 -26.87 17.27
CA HIS A 131 -1.55 -26.02 18.44
C HIS A 131 -2.77 -25.11 18.66
N SER A 132 -3.58 -25.50 19.64
CA SER A 132 -4.55 -24.60 20.27
C SER A 132 -3.77 -23.54 21.05
N SER A 133 -3.57 -22.37 20.46
CA SER A 133 -3.14 -21.19 21.22
C SER A 133 -4.06 -20.04 20.90
N SER A 134 -4.63 -19.45 21.95
CA SER A 134 -5.48 -18.25 21.94
C SER A 134 -4.68 -16.96 21.70
N ALA A 135 -3.49 -17.04 21.11
CA ALA A 135 -2.69 -15.88 20.73
C ALA A 135 -3.12 -15.44 19.33
N GLU A 136 -3.23 -14.13 19.08
CA GLU A 136 -3.45 -13.58 17.75
C GLU A 136 -2.37 -14.13 16.78
N MET A 137 -2.75 -15.09 15.94
CA MET A 137 -1.87 -15.61 14.89
C MET A 137 -1.66 -14.50 13.86
N ILE A 138 -0.40 -14.18 13.60
CA ILE A 138 0.04 -13.32 12.51
C ILE A 138 0.40 -14.26 11.36
N GLY A 139 -0.26 -14.12 10.22
CA GLY A 139 0.12 -14.89 9.04
C GLY A 139 0.90 -14.08 8.02
N CYS A 140 0.88 -14.57 6.78
CA CYS A 140 1.65 -13.99 5.70
C CYS A 140 1.04 -12.67 5.25
N ALA A 141 1.90 -11.66 5.05
CA ALA A 141 1.48 -10.37 4.52
C ALA A 141 0.75 -10.54 3.17
N LEU A 142 -0.28 -9.74 2.96
CA LEU A 142 -1.10 -9.79 1.76
C LEU A 142 -0.32 -9.38 0.52
N GLY A 143 -0.47 -10.17 -0.55
CA GLY A 143 -0.02 -9.82 -1.89
C GLY A 143 -1.00 -8.90 -2.62
N PRO A 144 -0.64 -8.44 -3.83
CA PRO A 144 -1.42 -7.45 -4.60
C PRO A 144 -2.81 -7.93 -5.06
N HIS A 145 -3.12 -9.22 -4.89
CA HIS A 145 -4.39 -9.82 -5.31
C HIS A 145 -5.21 -10.37 -4.13
N TRP A 146 -4.96 -9.92 -2.90
CA TRP A 146 -5.61 -10.49 -1.71
C TRP A 146 -7.15 -10.45 -1.74
N ALA A 147 -7.72 -9.39 -2.30
CA ALA A 147 -9.16 -9.20 -2.36
C ALA A 147 -9.83 -10.12 -3.39
N SER A 148 -9.14 -10.47 -4.48
CA SER A 148 -9.69 -11.26 -5.59
C SER A 148 -10.22 -12.65 -5.19
N HIS A 149 -9.78 -13.18 -4.04
CA HIS A 149 -10.17 -14.50 -3.53
C HIS A 149 -11.04 -14.41 -2.26
N SER A 150 -11.46 -13.21 -1.86
CA SER A 150 -12.15 -12.99 -0.59
C SER A 150 -13.53 -12.39 -0.81
N ASP A 151 -14.58 -13.13 -0.42
CA ASP A 151 -15.94 -12.60 -0.42
C ASP A 151 -16.13 -11.61 0.74
N ILE A 152 -15.93 -10.32 0.45
CA ILE A 152 -16.17 -9.21 1.39
C ILE A 152 -17.46 -8.47 1.04
N THR A 153 -18.51 -9.23 0.72
CA THR A 153 -19.86 -8.71 0.44
C THR A 153 -20.61 -8.44 1.74
N GLY A 154 -21.18 -7.25 1.88
CA GLY A 154 -22.06 -6.87 2.98
C GLY A 154 -23.51 -7.33 2.80
N ASN A 155 -24.36 -6.92 3.73
CA ASN A 155 -25.75 -7.37 3.88
C ASN A 155 -26.80 -6.41 3.28
N LEU A 156 -26.39 -5.48 2.42
CA LEU A 156 -27.31 -4.61 1.66
C LEU A 156 -27.57 -5.17 0.25
N LYS A 157 -28.50 -4.54 -0.49
CA LYS A 157 -28.75 -4.88 -1.90
C LYS A 157 -27.84 -4.13 -2.87
N LYS A 158 -27.33 -2.98 -2.46
CA LYS A 158 -26.50 -2.08 -3.28
C LYS A 158 -25.45 -1.45 -2.37
N ARG A 159 -24.27 -1.16 -2.93
CA ARG A 159 -23.23 -0.36 -2.27
C ARG A 159 -23.53 1.14 -2.34
N SER A 160 -23.03 1.89 -1.36
CA SER A 160 -22.91 3.35 -1.41
C SER A 160 -21.60 3.78 -0.77
N VAL A 161 -20.99 4.85 -1.28
CA VAL A 161 -19.70 5.34 -0.78
C VAL A 161 -19.82 6.82 -0.44
N HIS A 162 -19.42 7.17 0.78
CA HIS A 162 -19.37 8.52 1.32
C HIS A 162 -17.92 8.82 1.68
N VAL A 163 -17.26 9.67 0.91
CA VAL A 163 -15.90 10.12 1.24
C VAL A 163 -16.01 11.39 2.08
N ILE A 164 -15.40 11.36 3.27
CA ILE A 164 -15.31 12.51 4.16
C ILE A 164 -13.86 12.99 4.12
N TYR A 165 -13.66 14.16 3.54
CA TYR A 165 -12.36 14.77 3.31
C TYR A 165 -11.92 15.63 4.49
N ASN A 166 -10.61 15.85 4.60
CA ASN A 166 -9.99 16.72 5.61
C ASN A 166 -10.38 16.39 7.06
N VAL A 167 -10.54 15.10 7.36
CA VAL A 167 -10.88 14.60 8.69
C VAL A 167 -9.92 13.52 9.16
N GLU A 168 -9.73 13.44 10.47
CA GLU A 168 -9.11 12.30 11.13
C GLU A 168 -10.13 11.65 12.06
N MET A 169 -10.00 10.34 12.30
CA MET A 169 -10.69 9.71 13.42
C MET A 169 -10.03 10.17 14.72
N GLU A 170 -10.83 10.66 15.66
CA GLU A 170 -10.37 11.14 16.96
C GLU A 170 -10.57 10.11 18.07
N ALA A 171 -11.68 9.37 18.03
CA ALA A 171 -12.03 8.41 19.07
C ALA A 171 -13.11 7.43 18.61
N ILE A 172 -13.23 6.34 19.37
CA ILE A 172 -14.45 5.54 19.43
C ILE A 172 -15.36 6.25 20.44
N ALA A 173 -16.54 6.69 19.99
CA ALA A 173 -17.50 7.41 20.82
C ALA A 173 -18.41 6.46 21.60
N SER A 174 -18.92 6.91 22.73
CA SER A 174 -20.00 6.21 23.45
C SER A 174 -21.36 6.47 22.79
N GLU A 175 -22.33 5.62 23.12
CA GLU A 175 -23.71 5.81 22.65
C GLU A 175 -24.32 7.11 23.21
N GLU A 176 -23.96 7.51 24.44
CA GLU A 176 -24.40 8.79 25.01
C GLU A 176 -23.83 9.98 24.24
N GLU A 177 -22.55 9.94 23.86
CA GLU A 177 -21.94 10.98 23.01
C GLU A 177 -22.64 11.05 21.65
N ALA A 178 -22.93 9.90 21.04
CA ALA A 178 -23.66 9.82 19.77
C ALA A 178 -25.11 10.32 19.88
N ASN A 179 -25.74 10.19 21.04
CA ASN A 179 -27.09 10.69 21.31
C ASN A 179 -27.12 12.20 21.62
N ALA A 180 -25.99 12.79 22.02
CA ALA A 180 -25.90 14.18 22.45
C ALA A 180 -25.61 15.18 21.31
N VAL A 181 -25.17 14.72 20.14
CA VAL A 181 -24.92 15.61 18.98
C VAL A 181 -26.23 16.09 18.37
N GLU A 182 -26.27 17.36 17.95
CA GLU A 182 -27.47 17.97 17.35
C GLU A 182 -27.81 17.38 15.98
N GLU A 183 -26.79 17.16 15.13
CA GLU A 183 -26.95 16.55 13.82
C GLU A 183 -26.63 15.05 13.87
N ARG A 184 -27.69 14.23 13.95
CA ARG A 184 -27.57 12.78 14.15
C ARG A 184 -27.66 11.94 12.88
N THR A 185 -27.65 12.56 11.71
CA THR A 185 -27.87 11.94 10.39
C THR A 185 -27.14 10.60 10.20
N TRP A 186 -25.91 10.48 10.70
CA TRP A 186 -25.06 9.30 10.51
C TRP A 186 -24.87 8.43 11.76
N CYS A 187 -25.43 8.81 12.90
CA CYS A 187 -25.40 8.04 14.14
C CYS A 187 -26.78 7.59 14.63
N GLU A 188 -27.86 7.92 13.90
CA GLU A 188 -29.19 7.37 14.16
C GLU A 188 -29.24 5.85 13.88
N GLY A 189 -29.92 5.12 14.77
CA GLY A 189 -30.09 3.67 14.71
C GLY A 189 -29.34 2.93 15.82
N ASP A 190 -29.54 1.61 15.86
CA ASP A 190 -28.85 0.71 16.77
C ASP A 190 -27.56 0.22 16.09
N TRP A 191 -26.43 0.82 16.48
CA TRP A 191 -25.11 0.52 15.93
C TRP A 191 -24.19 0.02 17.03
N PRO A 192 -23.41 -1.06 16.79
CA PRO A 192 -22.53 -1.62 17.80
C PRO A 192 -21.21 -0.84 17.98
N LEU A 193 -20.93 0.14 17.11
CA LEU A 193 -19.74 0.99 17.17
C LEU A 193 -20.08 2.40 16.69
N PHE A 194 -19.54 3.42 17.38
CA PHE A 194 -19.61 4.82 16.96
C PHE A 194 -18.20 5.40 16.76
N VAL A 195 -17.97 6.05 15.62
CA VAL A 195 -16.68 6.64 15.26
C VAL A 195 -16.81 8.16 15.26
N ARG A 196 -16.01 8.86 16.08
CA ARG A 196 -15.93 10.32 16.08
C ARG A 196 -14.81 10.82 15.19
N LEU A 197 -15.13 11.78 14.32
CA LEU A 197 -14.21 12.45 13.42
C LEU A 197 -13.85 13.86 13.92
N SER A 198 -12.74 14.39 13.43
CA SER A 198 -12.19 15.69 13.84
C SER A 198 -13.01 16.91 13.46
N ASN A 199 -14.03 16.73 12.61
CA ASN A 199 -15.01 17.77 12.31
C ASN A 199 -16.24 17.71 13.25
N GLY A 200 -16.19 16.88 14.29
CA GLY A 200 -17.28 16.68 15.26
C GLY A 200 -18.37 15.69 14.82
N GLN A 201 -18.34 15.19 13.57
CA GLN A 201 -19.30 14.19 13.12
C GLN A 201 -19.08 12.85 13.84
N ILE A 202 -20.19 12.17 14.18
CA ILE A 202 -20.20 10.82 14.73
C ILE A 202 -20.93 9.89 13.74
N ILE A 203 -20.31 8.75 13.44
CA ILE A 203 -20.84 7.76 12.49
C ILE A 203 -21.06 6.45 13.24
N GLY A 204 -22.31 5.98 13.30
CA GLY A 204 -22.63 4.64 13.76
C GLY A 204 -22.31 3.61 12.67
N THR A 205 -21.70 2.48 13.02
CA THR A 205 -21.19 1.47 12.06
C THR A 205 -21.12 0.07 12.68
N ASP A 206 -21.12 -0.98 11.85
CA ASP A 206 -20.92 -2.36 12.28
C ASP A 206 -19.43 -2.71 12.49
N LEU A 207 -18.54 -2.04 11.75
CA LEU A 207 -17.12 -2.34 11.70
C LEU A 207 -16.32 -1.09 11.30
N LEU A 208 -15.14 -0.93 11.90
CA LEU A 208 -14.14 0.03 11.48
C LEU A 208 -12.94 -0.70 10.86
N ILE A 209 -12.54 -0.29 9.65
CA ILE A 209 -11.26 -0.66 9.04
C ILE A 209 -10.24 0.44 9.29
N ASN A 210 -9.21 0.13 10.07
CA ASN A 210 -8.06 1.00 10.29
C ASN A 210 -6.95 0.69 9.28
N ALA A 211 -6.79 1.56 8.29
CA ALA A 211 -5.82 1.49 7.21
C ALA A 211 -4.88 2.72 7.20
N THR A 212 -4.40 3.11 8.38
CA THR A 212 -3.58 4.33 8.60
C THR A 212 -2.07 4.14 8.39
N GLY A 213 -1.67 3.00 7.80
CA GLY A 213 -0.29 2.65 7.50
C GLY A 213 0.29 1.59 8.45
N VAL A 214 1.56 1.28 8.26
CA VAL A 214 2.30 0.23 8.99
C VAL A 214 3.54 0.81 9.67
N GLU A 215 4.01 0.11 10.69
CA GLU A 215 5.27 0.33 11.41
C GLU A 215 6.16 -0.92 11.30
N PRO A 216 7.49 -0.78 11.26
CA PRO A 216 8.40 -1.92 11.18
C PRO A 216 8.33 -2.78 12.45
N ASN A 217 8.40 -4.10 12.29
CA ASN A 217 8.50 -5.05 13.40
C ASN A 217 9.95 -5.18 13.91
N SER A 218 10.62 -4.05 14.10
CA SER A 218 12.02 -3.94 14.50
C SER A 218 12.19 -3.92 16.02
N GLN A 219 11.19 -3.41 16.75
CA GLN A 219 11.27 -3.18 18.19
C GLN A 219 11.60 -4.45 18.98
N MET A 220 11.00 -5.59 18.60
CA MET A 220 11.27 -6.88 19.26
C MET A 220 12.73 -7.34 19.11
N TRP A 221 13.41 -6.92 18.04
CA TRP A 221 14.83 -7.21 17.83
C TRP A 221 15.70 -6.23 18.62
N LYS A 222 15.33 -4.94 18.61
CA LYS A 222 16.04 -3.89 19.33
C LYS A 222 16.07 -4.16 20.85
N GLU A 223 14.94 -4.60 21.42
CA GLU A 223 14.83 -4.92 22.86
C GLU A 223 15.73 -6.09 23.29
N GLN A 224 16.14 -6.93 22.35
CA GLN A 224 16.99 -8.10 22.61
C GLN A 224 18.45 -7.86 22.20
N CYS A 225 18.74 -6.77 21.49
CA CYS A 225 20.06 -6.47 20.95
C CYS A 225 20.32 -4.96 20.92
N ASP A 226 21.03 -4.46 21.92
CA ASP A 226 21.34 -3.03 22.06
C ASP A 226 22.22 -2.50 20.92
N GLU A 227 23.07 -3.35 20.34
CA GLU A 227 23.94 -3.01 19.20
C GLU A 227 23.15 -2.74 17.90
N LEU A 228 21.91 -3.22 17.81
CA LEU A 228 21.06 -3.01 16.64
C LEU A 228 20.62 -1.54 16.55
N ILE A 229 20.98 -0.85 15.48
CA ILE A 229 20.63 0.55 15.22
C ILE A 229 19.34 0.62 14.41
N LEU A 230 18.40 1.44 14.90
CA LEU A 230 17.16 1.77 14.19
C LEU A 230 17.28 3.15 13.53
N ALA A 231 16.65 3.30 12.38
CA ALA A 231 16.47 4.59 11.70
C ALA A 231 15.35 5.42 12.37
N ALA A 232 15.16 6.66 11.88
CA ALA A 232 14.14 7.57 12.42
C ALA A 232 12.72 7.02 12.33
N ASP A 233 12.39 6.26 11.28
CA ASP A 233 11.11 5.59 11.07
C ASP A 233 10.99 4.25 11.82
N GLN A 234 11.90 4.00 12.76
CA GLN A 234 12.05 2.76 13.54
C GLN A 234 12.47 1.55 12.71
N GLY A 235 12.75 1.64 11.41
CA GLY A 235 13.23 0.49 10.66
C GLY A 235 14.65 0.08 11.09
N ILE A 236 14.99 -1.20 10.99
CA ILE A 236 16.37 -1.67 11.19
C ILE A 236 17.24 -0.99 10.12
N LEU A 237 18.20 -0.17 10.53
CA LEU A 237 19.08 0.52 9.59
C LEU A 237 20.03 -0.51 8.95
N VAL A 238 20.01 -0.59 7.62
CA VAL A 238 20.86 -1.51 6.85
C VAL A 238 21.74 -0.78 5.86
N ASP A 239 22.93 -1.31 5.60
CA ASP A 239 23.81 -0.82 4.54
C ASP A 239 23.40 -1.32 3.14
N HIS A 240 24.22 -1.00 2.14
CA HIS A 240 23.99 -1.40 0.75
C HIS A 240 24.14 -2.91 0.50
N HIS A 241 24.60 -3.70 1.47
CA HIS A 241 24.58 -5.16 1.45
C HIS A 241 23.39 -5.75 2.23
N MET A 242 22.42 -4.91 2.63
CA MET A 242 21.31 -5.28 3.53
C MET A 242 21.77 -5.71 4.93
N MET A 243 23.03 -5.44 5.30
CA MET A 243 23.57 -5.81 6.61
C MET A 243 23.23 -4.73 7.63
N SER A 244 22.79 -5.16 8.81
CA SER A 244 22.55 -4.27 9.94
C SER A 244 23.86 -3.84 10.61
N SER A 245 23.76 -3.09 11.71
CA SER A 245 24.90 -2.74 12.57
C SER A 245 25.51 -3.94 13.30
N VAL A 246 24.81 -5.06 13.37
CA VAL A 246 25.30 -6.29 14.02
C VAL A 246 25.94 -7.18 12.96
N PRO A 247 27.21 -7.60 13.13
CA PRO A 247 27.88 -8.46 12.16
C PRO A 247 27.09 -9.75 11.87
N ASN A 248 27.02 -10.11 10.59
CA ASN A 248 26.28 -11.27 10.07
C ASN A 248 24.75 -11.25 10.29
N VAL A 249 24.18 -10.12 10.72
CA VAL A 249 22.73 -9.93 10.82
C VAL A 249 22.29 -8.97 9.72
N TYR A 250 21.42 -9.46 8.85
CA TYR A 250 20.85 -8.76 7.71
C TYR A 250 19.38 -8.47 7.96
N ALA A 251 18.81 -7.50 7.24
CA ALA A 251 17.37 -7.26 7.26
C ALA A 251 16.85 -6.82 5.88
N CYS A 252 15.62 -7.19 5.54
CA CYS A 252 15.02 -6.85 4.24
C CYS A 252 13.50 -6.64 4.30
N GLY A 253 12.96 -5.87 3.36
CA GLY A 253 11.54 -5.55 3.26
C GLY A 253 11.07 -4.55 4.31
N ASP A 254 9.78 -4.58 4.66
CA ASP A 254 9.16 -3.56 5.52
C ASP A 254 9.82 -3.41 6.91
N VAL A 255 10.62 -4.35 7.39
CA VAL A 255 11.24 -4.23 8.72
C VAL A 255 12.44 -3.26 8.76
N CYS A 256 13.07 -2.99 7.61
CA CYS A 256 14.34 -2.28 7.54
C CYS A 256 14.25 -0.95 6.80
N THR A 257 15.25 -0.10 7.00
CA THR A 257 15.43 1.20 6.35
C THR A 257 16.77 1.24 5.65
N ALA A 258 16.75 1.58 4.36
CA ALA A 258 17.92 1.67 3.49
C ALA A 258 18.84 2.82 3.91
N GLY A 259 19.98 2.51 4.51
CA GLY A 259 20.93 3.47 5.09
C GLY A 259 22.05 3.95 4.15
N TRP A 260 22.03 3.56 2.87
CA TRP A 260 22.98 4.05 1.87
C TRP A 260 22.45 5.31 1.15
N LYS A 261 23.29 5.95 0.34
CA LYS A 261 22.86 7.06 -0.53
C LYS A 261 22.01 6.52 -1.67
N TRP A 262 20.75 6.94 -1.74
CA TRP A 262 19.81 6.48 -2.77
C TRP A 262 20.09 7.12 -4.13
N ALA A 263 19.76 6.39 -5.19
CA ALA A 263 19.71 6.93 -6.54
C ALA A 263 18.67 8.06 -6.64
N LYS A 264 18.83 8.95 -7.62
CA LYS A 264 17.99 10.15 -7.78
C LYS A 264 16.50 9.80 -7.88
N HIS A 265 16.16 8.74 -8.59
CA HIS A 265 14.77 8.33 -8.87
C HIS A 265 14.30 7.14 -8.02
N TRP A 266 15.13 6.64 -7.11
CA TRP A 266 14.71 5.63 -6.15
C TRP A 266 14.28 6.27 -4.83
N MET A 267 13.27 5.66 -4.23
CA MET A 267 12.83 5.99 -2.88
C MET A 267 12.31 4.75 -2.18
N GLN A 268 12.44 4.72 -0.86
CA GLN A 268 11.93 3.61 -0.10
C GLN A 268 10.44 3.78 0.21
N MET A 269 9.66 2.73 -0.08
CA MET A 269 8.28 2.58 0.37
C MET A 269 8.03 1.13 0.84
N ARG A 270 7.13 0.96 1.80
CA ARG A 270 6.80 -0.35 2.39
C ARG A 270 5.78 -1.10 1.53
N LEU A 271 6.25 -1.53 0.37
CA LEU A 271 5.44 -2.12 -0.70
C LEU A 271 5.91 -3.53 -1.04
N TRP A 272 4.98 -4.35 -1.54
CA TRP A 272 5.25 -5.72 -1.95
C TRP A 272 6.42 -5.82 -2.95
N THR A 273 6.48 -4.92 -3.94
CA THR A 273 7.54 -4.90 -4.97
C THR A 273 8.92 -4.74 -4.33
N GLN A 274 9.08 -3.80 -3.40
CA GLN A 274 10.34 -3.57 -2.71
C GLN A 274 10.68 -4.71 -1.75
N ALA A 275 9.71 -5.26 -1.02
CA ALA A 275 9.95 -6.43 -0.16
C ALA A 275 10.50 -7.61 -0.96
N ARG A 276 9.96 -7.88 -2.16
CA ARG A 276 10.46 -8.91 -3.07
C ARG A 276 11.88 -8.60 -3.57
N GLN A 277 12.13 -7.38 -4.06
CA GLN A 277 13.44 -6.97 -4.57
C GLN A 277 14.53 -7.03 -3.48
N MET A 278 14.25 -6.46 -2.30
CA MET A 278 15.16 -6.46 -1.16
C MET A 278 15.41 -7.88 -0.64
N GLY A 279 14.39 -8.74 -0.59
CA GLY A 279 14.57 -10.15 -0.17
C GLY A 279 15.48 -10.93 -1.12
N ALA A 280 15.27 -10.81 -2.43
CA ALA A 280 16.11 -11.45 -3.43
C ALA A 280 17.57 -10.94 -3.39
N TYR A 281 17.75 -9.63 -3.22
CA TYR A 281 19.07 -9.03 -3.09
C TYR A 281 19.78 -9.42 -1.79
N CYS A 282 19.08 -9.40 -0.66
CA CYS A 282 19.60 -9.83 0.64
C CYS A 282 20.11 -11.28 0.59
N GLY A 283 19.37 -12.19 -0.07
CA GLY A 283 19.82 -13.56 -0.29
C GLY A 283 21.16 -13.65 -1.03
N ARG A 284 21.35 -12.84 -2.08
CA ARG A 284 22.63 -12.76 -2.81
C ARG A 284 23.75 -12.18 -1.93
N ALA A 285 23.48 -11.10 -1.19
CA ALA A 285 24.46 -10.46 -0.30
C ALA A 285 24.87 -11.37 0.87
N MET A 286 23.99 -12.26 1.32
CA MET A 286 24.33 -13.29 2.31
C MET A 286 25.17 -14.43 1.70
N ALA A 287 24.95 -14.80 0.45
CA ALA A 287 25.61 -15.95 -0.17
C ALA A 287 26.99 -15.63 -0.79
N LEU A 288 27.19 -14.41 -1.25
CA LEU A 288 28.36 -13.99 -2.00
C LEU A 288 29.28 -13.09 -1.16
N PRO A 289 30.61 -13.13 -1.37
CA PRO A 289 31.55 -12.29 -0.63
C PRO A 289 31.45 -10.81 -0.99
N GLU A 290 31.03 -10.49 -2.22
CA GLU A 290 30.85 -9.14 -2.73
C GLU A 290 29.68 -9.12 -3.70
N VAL A 291 28.78 -8.13 -3.56
CA VAL A 291 27.64 -7.91 -4.44
C VAL A 291 27.44 -6.42 -4.61
N SER A 292 27.47 -5.93 -5.85
CA SER A 292 27.08 -4.55 -6.15
C SER A 292 25.58 -4.37 -6.01
N LEU A 293 25.14 -3.18 -5.57
CA LEU A 293 23.71 -2.83 -5.53
C LEU A 293 23.05 -3.14 -6.87
N ASP A 294 21.90 -3.81 -6.79
CA ASP A 294 21.16 -4.23 -7.98
C ASP A 294 20.46 -3.05 -8.64
N PHE A 295 20.23 -3.15 -9.95
CA PHE A 295 19.62 -2.08 -10.75
C PHE A 295 18.23 -1.68 -10.25
N CYS A 296 17.52 -2.58 -9.56
CA CYS A 296 16.23 -2.27 -8.94
C CYS A 296 16.28 -1.17 -7.85
N PHE A 297 17.47 -0.74 -7.44
CA PHE A 297 17.67 0.38 -6.52
C PHE A 297 18.01 1.72 -7.22
N GLU A 298 18.00 1.75 -8.57
CA GLU A 298 18.21 2.97 -9.37
C GLU A 298 16.90 3.74 -9.62
N LEU A 299 15.81 3.01 -9.84
CA LEU A 299 14.48 3.55 -10.15
C LEU A 299 13.43 3.00 -9.18
N PHE A 300 12.60 3.88 -8.63
CA PHE A 300 11.39 3.44 -7.95
C PHE A 300 10.42 2.85 -8.97
N THR A 301 10.06 1.59 -8.83
CA THR A 301 9.06 0.91 -9.67
C THR A 301 8.05 0.21 -8.80
N HIS A 302 6.76 0.50 -9.00
CA HIS A 302 5.68 -0.23 -8.38
C HIS A 302 4.54 -0.45 -9.37
N VAL A 303 4.12 -1.71 -9.49
CA VAL A 303 2.99 -2.12 -10.32
C VAL A 303 1.93 -2.72 -9.39
N THR A 304 0.72 -2.22 -9.49
CA THR A 304 -0.43 -2.69 -8.69
C THR A 304 -1.73 -2.54 -9.48
N THR A 305 -2.85 -2.91 -8.87
CA THR A 305 -4.18 -2.69 -9.40
C THR A 305 -4.97 -1.79 -8.47
N PHE A 306 -5.44 -0.65 -8.96
CA PHE A 306 -6.37 0.21 -8.22
C PHE A 306 -7.59 0.53 -9.08
N PHE A 307 -8.77 0.48 -8.46
CA PHE A 307 -10.05 0.79 -9.10
C PHE A 307 -10.32 0.01 -10.40
N GLY A 308 -9.77 -1.22 -10.51
CA GLY A 308 -9.89 -2.07 -11.69
C GLY A 308 -8.88 -1.79 -12.80
N PHE A 309 -7.97 -0.82 -12.62
CA PHE A 309 -6.91 -0.51 -13.57
C PHE A 309 -5.57 -1.09 -13.12
N LYS A 310 -4.78 -1.55 -14.09
CA LYS A 310 -3.32 -1.65 -13.95
C LYS A 310 -2.78 -0.25 -13.69
N VAL A 311 -1.98 -0.10 -12.64
CA VAL A 311 -1.34 1.17 -12.29
C VAL A 311 0.15 0.95 -12.08
N ILE A 312 0.94 1.80 -12.71
CA ILE A 312 2.40 1.79 -12.64
C ILE A 312 2.87 3.15 -12.13
N PHE A 313 3.76 3.08 -11.15
CA PHE A 313 4.47 4.22 -10.59
C PHE A 313 5.96 4.09 -10.90
N LEU A 314 6.52 5.12 -11.52
CA LEU A 314 7.95 5.19 -11.85
C LEU A 314 8.58 6.44 -11.26
N GLY A 315 9.77 6.30 -10.68
CA GLY A 315 10.58 7.44 -10.23
C GLY A 315 9.91 8.30 -9.16
N ARG A 316 10.08 9.62 -9.28
CA ARG A 316 9.43 10.64 -8.44
C ARG A 316 8.03 10.95 -8.98
N PHE A 317 7.13 9.98 -8.89
CA PHE A 317 5.85 10.00 -9.59
C PHE A 317 4.87 11.12 -9.15
N ASN A 318 5.07 11.75 -7.98
CA ASN A 318 4.41 13.02 -7.62
C ASN A 318 5.39 14.19 -7.48
N GLY A 319 6.59 14.09 -8.05
CA GLY A 319 7.65 15.09 -7.91
C GLY A 319 8.26 15.12 -6.50
N GLU A 320 8.19 14.02 -5.75
CA GLU A 320 8.77 13.92 -4.41
C GLU A 320 10.28 14.14 -4.46
N GLY A 321 10.77 15.18 -3.77
CA GLY A 321 12.20 15.50 -3.76
C GLY A 321 12.74 16.06 -5.08
N VAL A 322 11.88 16.38 -6.05
CA VAL A 322 12.26 17.12 -7.26
C VAL A 322 12.32 18.61 -6.93
N GLU A 323 13.38 19.29 -7.39
CA GLU A 323 13.54 20.73 -7.21
C GLU A 323 12.42 21.49 -7.95
N LYS A 324 11.91 22.55 -7.34
CA LYS A 324 10.85 23.37 -7.93
C LYS A 324 11.47 24.55 -8.70
N PRO A 325 10.89 24.98 -9.84
CA PRO A 325 9.64 24.50 -10.40
C PRO A 325 9.80 23.20 -11.20
N TRP A 326 8.74 22.39 -11.17
CA TRP A 326 8.51 21.28 -12.09
C TRP A 326 7.05 21.37 -12.52
N HIS A 327 6.73 20.77 -13.67
CA HIS A 327 5.36 20.68 -14.19
C HIS A 327 5.03 19.25 -14.57
N ALA A 328 3.76 19.00 -14.88
CA ALA A 328 3.27 17.69 -15.26
C ALA A 328 2.68 17.72 -16.67
N LEU A 329 3.07 16.77 -17.51
CA LEU A 329 2.37 16.46 -18.74
C LEU A 329 1.26 15.47 -18.42
N LEU A 330 0.07 15.70 -18.97
CA LEU A 330 -1.11 14.92 -18.67
C LEU A 330 -1.83 14.49 -19.95
N ARG A 331 -2.14 13.20 -20.04
CA ARG A 331 -3.10 12.64 -21.00
C ARG A 331 -4.16 11.85 -20.25
N ILE A 332 -5.42 12.20 -20.49
CA ILE A 332 -6.55 11.57 -19.82
C ILE A 332 -7.56 11.13 -20.88
N THR A 333 -7.68 9.83 -21.05
CA THR A 333 -8.74 9.23 -21.87
C THR A 333 -9.78 8.65 -20.93
N LYS A 334 -10.95 9.28 -20.89
CA LYS A 334 -12.04 8.93 -19.97
C LYS A 334 -12.31 7.42 -19.98
N ASP A 335 -12.38 6.83 -18.78
CA ASP A 335 -12.65 5.41 -18.54
C ASP A 335 -11.63 4.42 -19.16
N ARG A 336 -10.47 4.90 -19.64
CA ARG A 336 -9.46 4.06 -20.30
C ARG A 336 -8.07 4.21 -19.71
N GLU A 337 -7.55 5.42 -19.70
CA GLU A 337 -6.17 5.66 -19.26
C GLU A 337 -6.02 7.05 -18.64
N TYR A 338 -5.06 7.13 -17.72
CA TYR A 338 -4.56 8.37 -17.14
C TYR A 338 -3.03 8.26 -17.13
N ILE A 339 -2.38 9.22 -17.78
CA ILE A 339 -0.92 9.30 -17.88
C ILE A 339 -0.49 10.64 -17.30
N LYS A 340 0.49 10.58 -16.41
CA LYS A 340 1.17 11.74 -15.86
C LYS A 340 2.66 11.55 -15.93
N LEU A 341 3.37 12.51 -16.52
CA LEU A 341 4.83 12.58 -16.50
C LEU A 341 5.27 13.84 -15.75
N ILE A 342 6.14 13.71 -14.76
CA ILE A 342 6.73 14.83 -14.03
C ILE A 342 7.97 15.31 -14.78
N VAL A 343 8.01 16.58 -15.17
CA VAL A 343 9.09 17.20 -15.96
C VAL A 343 9.79 18.27 -15.14
N HIS A 344 11.12 18.22 -15.14
CA HIS A 344 11.98 19.24 -14.53
C HIS A 344 13.23 19.43 -15.39
N ASP A 345 13.54 20.68 -15.74
CA ASP A 345 14.65 21.06 -16.63
C ASP A 345 14.71 20.22 -17.92
N GLY A 346 13.56 20.08 -18.58
CA GLY A 346 13.42 19.31 -19.82
C GLY A 346 13.59 17.80 -19.64
N ARG A 347 13.59 17.25 -18.43
CA ARG A 347 13.82 15.81 -18.17
C ARG A 347 12.72 15.19 -17.34
N ILE A 348 12.30 13.99 -17.71
CA ILE A 348 11.30 13.23 -16.95
C ILE A 348 11.90 12.76 -15.62
N GLN A 349 11.19 12.99 -14.52
CA GLN A 349 11.58 12.63 -13.16
C GLN A 349 10.72 11.50 -12.57
N GLY A 350 9.52 11.28 -13.10
CA GLY A 350 8.63 10.23 -12.64
C GLY A 350 7.38 10.14 -13.48
N ALA A 351 6.65 9.04 -13.33
CA ALA A 351 5.44 8.77 -14.08
C ALA A 351 4.38 8.07 -13.23
N VAL A 352 3.11 8.38 -13.52
CA VAL A 352 1.94 7.58 -13.14
C VAL A 352 1.26 7.14 -14.41
N LEU A 353 1.20 5.84 -14.65
CA LEU A 353 0.57 5.24 -15.82
C LEU A 353 -0.60 4.37 -15.35
N VAL A 354 -1.81 4.69 -15.79
CA VAL A 354 -3.05 4.00 -15.42
C VAL A 354 -3.69 3.46 -16.69
N GLY A 355 -4.05 2.18 -16.67
CA GLY A 355 -4.59 1.47 -17.83
C GLY A 355 -3.47 0.84 -18.68
N GLU A 356 -3.82 0.44 -19.90
CA GLU A 356 -2.84 -0.02 -20.88
C GLU A 356 -2.38 1.18 -21.70
N THR A 357 -1.20 1.72 -21.33
CA THR A 357 -0.68 2.98 -21.88
C THR A 357 0.34 2.80 -22.98
N GLU A 358 1.04 1.65 -23.00
CA GLU A 358 2.18 1.37 -23.89
C GLU A 358 3.37 2.35 -23.74
N LEU A 359 3.45 3.04 -22.60
CA LEU A 359 4.45 4.06 -22.28
C LEU A 359 5.41 3.64 -21.16
N GLU A 360 5.25 2.42 -20.64
CA GLU A 360 6.02 1.88 -19.52
C GLU A 360 7.53 1.95 -19.77
N ASP A 361 7.97 1.33 -20.86
CA ASP A 361 9.38 1.23 -21.23
C ASP A 361 9.94 2.60 -21.65
N VAL A 362 9.14 3.40 -22.35
CA VAL A 362 9.52 4.76 -22.76
C VAL A 362 9.76 5.64 -21.54
N ALA A 363 8.82 5.67 -20.59
CA ALA A 363 8.93 6.46 -19.38
C ALA A 363 10.10 5.99 -18.49
N GLU A 364 10.29 4.68 -18.34
CA GLU A 364 11.43 4.11 -17.63
C GLU A 364 12.76 4.56 -18.25
N ASN A 365 12.91 4.44 -19.57
CA ASN A 365 14.13 4.87 -20.27
C ASN A 365 14.37 6.38 -20.19
N LEU A 366 13.34 7.20 -20.35
CA LEU A 366 13.43 8.66 -20.23
C LEU A 366 13.92 9.07 -18.83
N ILE A 367 13.41 8.40 -17.78
CA ILE A 367 13.82 8.66 -16.40
C ILE A 367 15.26 8.19 -16.17
N LEU A 368 15.61 6.96 -16.54
CA LEU A 368 16.94 6.41 -16.26
C LEU A 368 18.05 7.12 -17.03
N ASN A 369 17.85 7.32 -18.33
CA ASN A 369 18.83 7.98 -19.20
C ASN A 369 18.82 9.50 -19.03
N GLN A 370 17.82 10.03 -18.31
CA GLN A 370 17.61 11.46 -18.12
C GLN A 370 17.68 12.19 -19.46
N ILE A 371 16.96 11.74 -20.49
CA ILE A 371 17.00 12.35 -21.82
C ILE A 371 16.31 13.73 -21.78
N ASP A 372 16.86 14.71 -22.51
CA ASP A 372 16.26 16.03 -22.65
C ASP A 372 15.12 15.94 -23.68
N VAL A 373 13.90 16.25 -23.24
CA VAL A 373 12.67 16.17 -24.03
C VAL A 373 12.13 17.54 -24.41
N THR A 374 12.87 18.63 -24.16
CA THR A 374 12.39 20.01 -24.38
C THR A 374 11.82 20.23 -25.79
N ASP A 375 12.45 19.66 -26.80
CA ASP A 375 12.05 19.84 -28.22
C ASP A 375 10.86 18.96 -28.65
N ILE A 376 10.51 17.95 -27.84
CA ILE A 376 9.46 16.96 -28.14
C ILE A 376 8.34 16.94 -27.10
N GLU A 377 8.41 17.81 -26.09
CA GLU A 377 7.55 17.79 -24.90
C GLU A 377 6.06 17.85 -25.27
N ASP A 378 5.72 18.73 -26.22
CA ASP A 378 4.34 18.91 -26.72
C ASP A 378 3.77 17.67 -27.41
N GLY A 379 4.63 16.86 -28.04
CA GLY A 379 4.25 15.63 -28.74
C GLY A 379 4.39 14.36 -27.91
N LEU A 380 5.03 14.44 -26.73
CA LEU A 380 5.42 13.26 -25.95
C LEU A 380 4.23 12.43 -25.44
N LEU A 381 3.05 13.03 -25.31
CA LEU A 381 1.83 12.32 -24.95
C LEU A 381 0.82 12.24 -26.09
N ASP A 382 1.15 12.70 -27.29
CA ASP A 382 0.26 12.58 -28.43
C ASP A 382 0.11 11.09 -28.82
N PRO A 383 -1.10 10.51 -28.77
CA PRO A 383 -1.31 9.11 -29.12
C PRO A 383 -1.08 8.81 -30.61
N ASP A 384 -1.07 9.83 -31.47
CA ASP A 384 -0.84 9.67 -32.91
C ASP A 384 0.65 9.71 -33.29
N ILE A 385 1.54 9.91 -32.31
CA ILE A 385 2.99 9.98 -32.49
C ILE A 385 3.64 8.72 -31.89
N ASP A 386 4.40 7.98 -32.71
CA ASP A 386 5.23 6.91 -32.19
C ASP A 386 6.47 7.52 -31.52
N ILE A 387 6.50 7.44 -30.19
CA ILE A 387 7.59 8.03 -29.41
C ILE A 387 8.89 7.25 -29.60
N GLY A 388 8.82 5.98 -30.03
CA GLY A 388 10.00 5.19 -30.37
C GLY A 388 10.86 5.85 -31.45
N ASP A 389 10.22 6.51 -32.43
CA ASP A 389 10.89 7.20 -33.54
C ASP A 389 11.81 8.35 -33.09
N TYR A 390 11.66 8.88 -31.87
CA TYR A 390 12.54 9.94 -31.35
C TYR A 390 13.82 9.41 -30.70
N PHE A 391 13.89 8.12 -30.39
CA PHE A 391 14.99 7.52 -29.63
C PHE A 391 15.79 6.46 -30.40
N ASP A 392 15.39 6.17 -31.63
CA ASP A 392 16.20 5.49 -32.66
C ASP A 392 17.19 6.46 -33.34
#